data_AF-A0A955PE57-F1
#
_entry.id   AF-A0A955PE57-F1
#
_cell.length_a   1.000
_cell.length_b   1.000
_cell.length_c   1.000
_cell.angle_alpha   90.00
_cell.angle_beta   90.00
_cell.angle_gamma   90.00
#
_symmetry.space_group_name_H-M   'P 1'
#
loop_
_entity.id
_entity.type
_entity.pdbx_description
1 polymer ?
#
loop_
_entity_poly.entity_id
_entity_poly.type
_entity_poly.pdbx_seq_one_letter_code
_entity_poly.pdbx_strand_id
1 'polypeptide(L)'
;MFQIQDNPLLMIALIFAAGYPAGLLARKGGMPKVTGNILAGILLGPSFLNVFDHSIAKILEPLTVFAMGLITCVVGGHLSYRRLHNALYRILSVSFFETAFTVLLVSGGAYWYTGDPVVGLLIGPIAAATAPATVLAVVFEERGKGLLIKTLFAAVALDNVFAVVLFSLGRAQIRGMTGGEGGVGSGVLLAFRELLFAVLLGVILGFLLTRLVRFKKIEPFSGLLMAILLATGGAEAIGVSPLLTSLVLGIFLGNSERKSESWVTSLESLEPALMTCFFT
;
A
#
# COMPACT_ATOMS: atom_id res chain seq x y z
N MET A 1 -17.24 26.02 -21.51
CA MET A 1 -15.96 25.39 -21.13
C MET A 1 -16.33 24.25 -20.20
N PHE A 2 -16.32 23.00 -20.68
CA PHE A 2 -16.73 21.85 -19.85
C PHE A 2 -15.80 21.80 -18.63
N GLN A 3 -16.32 21.94 -17.42
CA GLN A 3 -15.56 21.75 -16.20
C GLN A 3 -15.29 20.24 -16.06
N ILE A 4 -14.23 19.79 -16.72
CA ILE A 4 -13.67 18.43 -16.59
C ILE A 4 -13.46 18.09 -15.10
N GLN A 5 -13.27 19.12 -14.28
CA GLN A 5 -13.06 19.07 -12.85
C GLN A 5 -14.27 18.59 -12.03
N ASP A 6 -15.50 18.69 -12.55
CA ASP A 6 -16.71 18.33 -11.79
C ASP A 6 -17.16 16.89 -12.03
N ASN A 7 -16.53 16.17 -12.96
CA ASN A 7 -16.91 14.81 -13.31
C ASN A 7 -15.79 13.80 -13.02
N PRO A 8 -15.82 13.11 -11.85
CA PRO A 8 -14.77 12.17 -11.47
C PRO A 8 -14.63 10.98 -12.43
N LEU A 9 -15.71 10.57 -13.11
CA LEU A 9 -15.65 9.49 -14.10
C LEU A 9 -14.88 9.93 -15.35
N LEU A 10 -15.06 11.18 -15.79
CA LEU A 10 -14.32 11.75 -16.90
C LEU A 10 -12.83 11.89 -16.56
N MET A 11 -12.50 12.29 -15.33
CA MET A 11 -11.12 12.34 -14.85
C MET A 11 -10.45 10.97 -14.91
N ILE A 12 -11.11 9.94 -14.36
CA ILE A 12 -10.60 8.56 -14.38
C ILE A 12 -10.40 8.09 -15.83
N ALA A 13 -11.34 8.40 -16.72
CA ALA A 13 -11.20 8.07 -18.14
C ALA A 13 -9.99 8.76 -18.78
N LEU A 14 -9.75 10.05 -18.48
CA LEU A 14 -8.58 10.79 -18.97
C LEU A 14 -7.27 10.23 -18.40
N ILE A 15 -7.25 9.89 -17.11
CA ILE A 15 -6.12 9.22 -16.46
C ILE A 15 -5.79 7.91 -17.18
N PHE A 16 -6.77 7.06 -17.45
CA PHE A 16 -6.53 5.84 -18.22
C PHE A 16 -6.09 6.12 -19.65
N ALA A 17 -6.73 7.09 -20.33
CA ALA A 17 -6.44 7.42 -21.71
C ALA A 17 -5.02 7.97 -21.92
N ALA A 18 -4.46 8.66 -20.94
CA ALA A 18 -3.09 9.18 -21.01
C ALA A 18 -2.07 8.24 -20.36
N GLY A 19 -2.36 7.79 -19.14
CA GLY A 19 -1.45 6.97 -18.33
C GLY A 19 -1.17 5.61 -18.96
N TYR A 20 -2.21 4.89 -19.40
CA TYR A 20 -2.02 3.53 -19.92
C TYR A 20 -1.17 3.49 -21.19
N PRO A 21 -1.42 4.33 -22.23
CA PRO A 21 -0.54 4.40 -23.39
C PRO A 21 0.87 4.88 -23.04
N ALA A 22 1.02 5.87 -22.15
CA ALA A 22 2.33 6.36 -21.74
C ALA A 22 3.15 5.28 -21.03
N GLY A 23 2.54 4.49 -20.16
CA GLY A 23 3.17 3.33 -19.54
C GLY A 23 3.60 2.26 -20.56
N LEU A 24 2.80 2.02 -21.60
CA LEU A 24 3.19 1.13 -22.70
C LEU A 24 4.36 1.67 -23.54
N LEU A 25 4.40 2.98 -23.79
CA LEU A 25 5.49 3.65 -24.49
C LEU A 25 6.79 3.60 -23.68
N ALA A 26 6.73 3.87 -22.37
CA ALA A 26 7.88 3.73 -21.47
C ALA A 26 8.46 2.31 -21.50
N ARG A 27 7.59 1.29 -21.47
CA ARG A 27 8.00 -0.11 -21.60
C ARG A 27 8.69 -0.40 -22.92
N LYS A 28 8.21 0.15 -24.04
CA LYS A 28 8.88 0.00 -25.35
C LYS A 28 10.28 0.63 -25.35
N GLY A 29 10.49 1.68 -24.56
CA GLY A 29 11.80 2.31 -24.34
C GLY A 29 12.69 1.62 -23.30
N GLY A 30 12.29 0.45 -22.78
CA GLY A 30 13.07 -0.29 -21.76
C GLY A 30 12.88 0.21 -20.32
N MET A 31 11.93 1.11 -20.07
CA MET A 31 11.64 1.65 -18.74
C MET A 31 10.43 0.94 -18.08
N PRO A 32 10.32 0.97 -16.74
CA PRO A 32 9.10 0.51 -16.05
C PRO A 32 7.86 1.29 -16.51
N LYS A 33 6.71 0.62 -16.57
CA LYS A 33 5.44 1.25 -16.95
C LYS A 33 5.07 2.43 -16.03
N VAL A 34 5.38 2.30 -14.74
CA VAL A 34 5.13 3.34 -13.72
C VAL A 34 5.80 4.65 -14.09
N THR A 35 7.00 4.61 -14.66
CA THR A 35 7.70 5.81 -15.14
C THR A 35 6.89 6.55 -16.21
N GLY A 36 6.29 5.83 -17.16
CA GLY A 36 5.43 6.42 -18.18
C GLY A 36 4.14 7.01 -17.60
N ASN A 37 3.52 6.31 -16.65
CA ASN A 37 2.32 6.80 -15.95
C ASN A 37 2.60 8.13 -15.22
N ILE A 38 3.71 8.20 -14.47
CA ILE A 38 4.14 9.42 -13.75
C ILE A 38 4.39 10.57 -14.73
N LEU A 39 5.06 10.31 -15.86
CA LEU A 39 5.30 11.34 -16.87
C LEU A 39 3.98 11.85 -17.48
N ALA A 40 3.01 10.97 -17.74
CA ALA A 40 1.68 11.38 -18.20
C ALA A 40 0.96 12.24 -17.14
N GLY A 41 1.04 11.86 -15.86
CA GLY A 41 0.48 12.63 -14.76
C GLY A 41 1.10 14.03 -14.63
N ILE A 42 2.43 14.12 -14.72
CA ILE A 42 3.15 15.41 -14.73
C ILE A 42 2.69 16.28 -15.90
N LEU A 43 2.54 15.69 -17.09
CA LEU A 43 2.09 16.41 -18.29
C LEU A 43 0.65 16.92 -18.15
N LEU A 44 -0.27 16.09 -17.65
CA LEU A 44 -1.68 16.46 -17.45
C LEU A 44 -1.90 17.38 -16.24
N GLY A 45 -0.99 17.33 -15.28
CA GLY A 45 -1.02 18.12 -14.05
C GLY A 45 -0.78 19.62 -14.27
N PRO A 46 -0.78 20.38 -13.17
CA PRO A 46 -0.71 21.84 -13.22
C PRO A 46 0.63 22.37 -13.73
N SER A 47 1.68 21.54 -13.74
CA SER A 47 3.02 21.92 -14.19
C SER A 47 3.15 22.15 -15.70
N PHE A 48 2.29 21.53 -16.52
CA PHE A 48 2.39 21.61 -17.99
C PHE A 48 1.05 21.96 -18.65
N LEU A 49 0.13 21.00 -18.77
CA LEU A 49 -1.13 21.21 -19.49
C LEU A 49 -2.25 21.77 -18.60
N ASN A 50 -2.10 21.69 -17.28
CA ASN A 50 -3.07 22.15 -16.28
C ASN A 50 -4.50 21.64 -16.54
N VAL A 51 -4.61 20.40 -17.03
CA VAL A 51 -5.89 19.71 -17.20
C VAL A 51 -6.44 19.32 -15.83
N PHE A 52 -5.54 18.93 -14.93
CA PHE A 52 -5.83 18.64 -13.54
C PHE A 52 -5.26 19.71 -12.62
N ASP A 53 -6.15 20.36 -11.85
CA ASP A 53 -5.80 21.28 -10.77
C ASP A 53 -5.48 20.51 -9.48
N HIS A 54 -4.86 21.16 -8.50
CA HIS A 54 -4.61 20.66 -7.14
C HIS A 54 -5.86 20.13 -6.42
N SER A 55 -7.07 20.53 -6.82
CA SER A 55 -8.33 19.98 -6.31
C SER A 55 -8.57 18.50 -6.67
N ILE A 56 -7.94 17.98 -7.72
CA ILE A 56 -8.15 16.60 -8.18
C ILE A 56 -7.79 15.56 -7.11
N ALA A 57 -6.76 15.84 -6.32
CA ALA A 57 -6.27 14.92 -5.29
C ALA A 57 -7.35 14.63 -4.24
N LYS A 58 -8.17 15.63 -3.92
CA LYS A 58 -9.31 15.48 -2.98
C LYS A 58 -10.47 14.73 -3.62
N ILE A 59 -10.75 14.99 -4.90
CA ILE A 59 -11.86 14.34 -5.62
C ILE A 59 -11.58 12.84 -5.81
N LEU A 60 -10.33 12.47 -6.08
CA LEU A 60 -9.90 11.09 -6.29
C LEU A 60 -9.42 10.39 -5.01
N GLU A 61 -9.39 11.06 -3.87
CA GLU A 61 -8.95 10.49 -2.58
C GLU A 61 -9.61 9.14 -2.27
N PRO A 62 -10.94 8.95 -2.43
CA PRO A 62 -11.57 7.65 -2.19
C PRO A 62 -11.05 6.54 -3.10
N LEU A 63 -10.75 6.85 -4.37
CA LEU A 63 -10.18 5.91 -5.32
C LEU A 63 -8.75 5.53 -4.92
N THR A 64 -7.94 6.51 -4.53
CA THR A 64 -6.56 6.31 -4.08
C THR A 64 -6.51 5.44 -2.83
N VAL A 65 -7.35 5.72 -1.84
CA VAL A 65 -7.45 4.93 -0.60
C VAL A 65 -7.87 3.49 -0.91
N PHE A 66 -8.88 3.30 -1.77
CA PHE A 66 -9.30 1.97 -2.19
C PHE A 66 -8.20 1.22 -2.95
N ALA A 67 -7.53 1.88 -3.90
CA ALA A 67 -6.43 1.31 -4.67
C ALA A 67 -5.29 0.85 -3.76
N MET A 68 -4.86 1.70 -2.84
CA MET A 68 -3.82 1.35 -1.87
C MET A 68 -4.24 0.22 -0.95
N GLY A 69 -5.49 0.20 -0.46
CA GLY A 69 -6.01 -0.90 0.35
C GLY A 69 -5.98 -2.24 -0.40
N LEU A 70 -6.37 -2.23 -1.68
CA LEU A 70 -6.32 -3.43 -2.53
C LEU A 70 -4.90 -3.92 -2.73
N ILE A 71 -3.97 -3.04 -3.14
CA ILE A 71 -2.55 -3.39 -3.34
C ILE A 71 -1.96 -3.92 -2.04
N THR A 72 -2.25 -3.27 -0.91
CA THR A 72 -1.75 -3.68 0.40
C THR A 72 -2.33 -5.04 0.84
N CYS A 73 -3.60 -5.32 0.51
CA CYS A 73 -4.20 -6.63 0.73
C CYS A 73 -3.54 -7.73 -0.12
N VAL A 74 -3.18 -7.43 -1.37
CA VAL A 74 -2.44 -8.36 -2.25
C VAL A 74 -1.08 -8.68 -1.66
N VAL A 75 -0.31 -7.65 -1.28
CA VAL A 75 0.98 -7.79 -0.58
C VAL A 75 0.83 -8.64 0.69
N GLY A 76 -0.21 -8.40 1.48
CA GLY A 76 -0.55 -9.20 2.66
C GLY A 76 -0.78 -10.67 2.35
N GLY A 77 -1.49 -10.99 1.26
CA GLY A 77 -1.76 -12.37 0.83
C GLY A 77 -0.50 -13.16 0.46
N HIS A 78 0.56 -12.48 -0.01
CA HIS A 78 1.83 -13.12 -0.31
C HIS A 78 2.59 -13.58 0.94
N LEU A 79 2.34 -12.96 2.10
CA LEU A 79 2.93 -13.30 3.40
C LEU A 79 2.33 -14.56 4.03
N SER A 80 2.42 -15.70 3.34
CA SER A 80 1.97 -16.98 3.90
C SER A 80 3.09 -17.65 4.71
N TYR A 81 2.78 -18.06 5.93
CA TYR A 81 3.69 -18.76 6.83
C TYR A 81 4.28 -20.02 6.17
N ARG A 82 3.48 -20.69 5.33
CA ARG A 82 3.92 -21.85 4.53
C ARG A 82 5.11 -21.52 3.64
N ARG A 83 5.15 -20.32 3.04
CA ARG A 83 6.25 -19.84 2.20
C ARG A 83 7.46 -19.38 3.00
N LEU A 84 7.26 -18.78 4.18
CA LEU A 84 8.32 -18.11 4.93
C LEU A 84 8.95 -18.91 6.08
N HIS A 85 8.28 -19.93 6.64
CA HIS A 85 8.70 -20.54 7.91
C HIS A 85 10.16 -21.03 7.97
N ASN A 86 10.67 -21.60 6.88
CA ASN A 86 12.02 -22.16 6.82
C ASN A 86 13.16 -21.13 6.88
N ALA A 87 12.85 -19.84 6.70
CA ALA A 87 13.84 -18.76 6.72
C ALA A 87 13.42 -17.59 7.62
N LEU A 88 12.37 -17.76 8.43
CA LEU A 88 11.70 -16.67 9.14
C LEU A 88 12.65 -15.83 9.99
N TYR A 89 13.51 -16.47 10.79
CA TYR A 89 14.47 -15.76 11.64
C TYR A 89 15.46 -14.92 10.83
N ARG A 90 15.94 -15.45 9.71
CA ARG A 90 16.86 -14.75 8.81
C ARG A 90 16.18 -13.55 8.15
N ILE A 91 14.99 -13.77 7.60
CA ILE A 91 14.20 -12.73 6.91
C ILE A 91 13.85 -11.61 7.89
N LEU A 92 13.35 -11.95 9.08
CA LEU A 92 13.01 -10.97 10.12
C LEU A 92 14.23 -10.16 10.54
N SER A 93 15.38 -10.79 10.74
CA SER A 93 16.60 -10.09 11.11
C SER A 93 17.04 -9.10 10.03
N VAL A 94 17.12 -9.55 8.77
CA VAL A 94 17.52 -8.70 7.63
C VAL A 94 16.56 -7.53 7.48
N SER A 95 15.26 -7.78 7.36
CA SER A 95 14.25 -6.71 7.19
C SER A 95 14.21 -5.76 8.38
N PHE A 96 14.40 -6.25 9.62
CA PHE A 96 14.41 -5.38 10.79
C PHE A 96 15.60 -4.42 10.76
N PHE A 97 16.82 -4.93 10.55
CA PHE A 97 18.00 -4.07 10.49
C PHE A 97 17.95 -3.12 9.28
N GLU A 98 17.59 -3.63 8.10
CA GLU A 98 17.47 -2.82 6.88
C GLU A 98 16.46 -1.69 7.06
N THR A 99 15.25 -2.00 7.53
CA THR A 99 14.21 -1.00 7.80
C THR A 99 14.66 -0.03 8.89
N ALA A 100 15.19 -0.52 10.02
CA ALA A 100 15.58 0.34 11.14
C ALA A 100 16.68 1.32 10.74
N PHE A 101 17.74 0.85 10.07
CA PHE A 101 18.79 1.74 9.58
C PHE A 101 18.28 2.71 8.52
N THR A 102 17.44 2.27 7.58
CA THR A 102 16.86 3.15 6.55
C THR A 102 16.04 4.27 7.18
N VAL A 103 15.11 3.92 8.09
CA VAL A 103 14.28 4.90 8.78
C VAL A 103 15.14 5.84 9.62
N LEU A 104 16.08 5.33 10.41
CA LEU A 104 16.95 6.18 11.24
C LEU A 104 17.78 7.16 10.41
N LEU A 105 18.43 6.69 9.36
CA LEU A 105 19.29 7.53 8.51
C LEU A 105 18.47 8.53 7.71
N VAL A 106 17.35 8.11 7.12
CA VAL A 106 16.52 8.99 6.29
C VAL A 106 15.75 9.98 7.15
N SER A 107 15.11 9.55 8.25
CA SER A 107 14.44 10.46 9.18
C SER A 107 15.42 11.44 9.81
N GLY A 108 16.58 10.96 10.24
CA GLY A 108 17.64 11.80 10.83
C GLY A 108 18.21 12.79 9.83
N GLY A 109 18.50 12.34 8.61
CA GLY A 109 18.98 13.21 7.52
C GLY A 109 17.95 14.25 7.09
N ALA A 110 16.68 13.86 6.99
CA ALA A 110 15.59 14.78 6.68
C ALA A 110 15.43 15.84 7.79
N TYR A 111 15.43 15.42 9.06
CA TYR A 111 15.39 16.34 10.19
C TYR A 111 16.61 17.28 10.23
N TRP A 112 17.81 16.76 9.98
CA TRP A 112 19.02 17.58 9.95
C TRP A 112 18.97 18.66 8.85
N TYR A 113 18.36 18.35 7.71
CA TYR A 113 18.23 19.29 6.59
C TYR A 113 17.08 20.30 6.79
N THR A 114 15.92 19.87 7.28
CA THR A 114 14.72 20.73 7.36
C THR A 114 14.52 21.37 8.73
N GLY A 115 15.07 20.79 9.80
CA GLY A 115 14.77 21.12 11.19
C GLY A 115 13.38 20.69 11.67
N ASP A 116 12.56 20.04 10.82
CA ASP A 116 11.19 19.67 11.13
C ASP A 116 11.06 18.17 11.42
N PRO A 117 10.72 17.76 12.66
CA PRO A 117 10.57 16.36 13.03
C PRO A 117 9.39 15.67 12.32
N VAL A 118 8.37 16.42 11.88
CA VAL A 118 7.22 15.87 11.15
C VAL A 118 7.67 15.30 9.80
N VAL A 119 8.55 16.02 9.11
CA VAL A 119 9.11 15.58 7.83
C VAL A 119 9.90 14.28 8.02
N GLY A 120 10.75 14.20 9.06
CA GLY A 120 11.50 12.99 9.38
C GLY A 120 10.59 11.79 9.69
N LEU A 121 9.53 11.99 10.49
CA LEU A 121 8.57 10.96 10.89
C LEU A 121 7.76 10.40 9.70
N LEU A 122 7.57 11.18 8.64
CA LEU A 122 6.86 10.72 7.43
C LEU A 122 7.81 10.12 6.40
N ILE A 123 8.92 10.79 6.08
CA ILE A 123 9.80 10.38 4.98
C ILE A 123 10.55 9.09 5.30
N GLY A 124 10.99 8.89 6.55
CA GLY A 124 11.73 7.66 6.92
C GLY A 124 10.95 6.38 6.63
N PRO A 125 9.72 6.21 7.18
CA PRO A 125 8.89 5.05 6.87
C PRO A 125 8.55 4.89 5.39
N ILE A 126 8.34 6.00 4.66
CA ILE A 126 8.11 5.97 3.20
C ILE A 126 9.35 5.43 2.47
N ALA A 127 10.55 5.85 2.88
CA ALA A 127 11.80 5.43 2.26
C ALA A 127 12.13 3.95 2.52
N ALA A 128 11.63 3.36 3.61
CA ALA A 128 11.76 1.94 3.89
C ALA A 128 10.81 1.06 3.05
N ALA A 129 9.81 1.65 2.38
CA ALA A 129 8.90 0.90 1.54
C ALA A 129 9.57 0.49 0.22
N THR A 130 9.78 -0.81 0.03
CA THR A 130 10.38 -1.36 -1.19
C THR A 130 9.31 -1.95 -2.10
N ALA A 131 9.27 -1.53 -3.37
CA ALA A 131 8.30 -2.05 -4.33
C ALA A 131 8.70 -3.46 -4.83
N PRO A 132 7.91 -4.53 -4.54
CA PRO A 132 8.24 -5.88 -4.95
C PRO A 132 8.29 -6.01 -6.47
N ALA A 133 7.29 -5.49 -7.17
CA ALA A 133 7.06 -5.73 -8.59
C ALA A 133 8.32 -5.59 -9.47
N THR A 134 9.13 -4.54 -9.28
CA THR A 134 10.32 -4.28 -10.08
C THR A 134 11.41 -5.32 -9.86
N VAL A 135 11.68 -5.66 -8.60
CA VAL A 135 12.70 -6.65 -8.24
C VAL A 135 12.27 -8.05 -8.71
N LEU A 136 10.97 -8.37 -8.54
CA LEU A 136 10.44 -9.66 -8.97
C LEU A 136 10.51 -9.83 -10.49
N ALA A 137 10.23 -8.77 -11.26
CA ALA A 137 10.32 -8.81 -12.71
C ALA A 137 11.71 -9.24 -13.19
N VAL A 138 12.77 -8.63 -12.64
CA VAL A 138 14.16 -8.98 -12.99
C VAL A 138 14.48 -10.42 -12.59
N VAL A 139 14.08 -10.85 -11.39
CA VAL A 139 14.31 -12.22 -10.93
C VAL A 139 13.63 -13.26 -11.84
N PHE A 140 12.42 -12.99 -12.31
CA PHE A 140 11.72 -13.89 -13.23
C PHE A 140 12.33 -13.88 -14.64
N GLU A 141 12.73 -12.71 -15.13
CA GLU A 141 13.39 -12.55 -16.43
C GLU A 141 14.73 -13.31 -16.47
N GLU A 142 15.54 -13.15 -15.43
CA GLU A 142 16.83 -13.84 -15.26
C GLU A 142 16.68 -15.29 -14.77
N ARG A 143 15.45 -15.76 -14.56
CA ARG A 143 15.14 -17.09 -14.01
C ARG A 143 15.90 -17.40 -12.72
N GLY A 144 16.13 -16.38 -11.90
CA GLY A 144 16.86 -16.45 -10.64
C GLY A 144 16.22 -17.43 -9.68
N LYS A 145 17.01 -18.35 -9.11
CA LYS A 145 16.57 -19.35 -8.12
C LYS A 145 17.58 -19.45 -7.00
N GLY A 146 17.11 -19.82 -5.81
CA GLY A 146 17.96 -20.13 -4.68
C GLY A 146 17.51 -19.47 -3.38
N LEU A 147 18.37 -19.59 -2.36
CA LEU A 147 18.10 -19.10 -1.01
C LEU A 147 18.03 -17.56 -0.95
N LEU A 148 18.91 -16.88 -1.70
CA LEU A 148 18.93 -15.42 -1.78
C LEU A 148 17.63 -14.89 -2.36
N ILE A 149 17.18 -15.45 -3.48
CA ILE A 149 15.91 -15.09 -4.12
C ILE A 149 14.74 -15.28 -3.16
N LYS A 150 14.61 -16.45 -2.52
CA LYS A 150 13.53 -16.70 -1.54
C LYS A 150 13.57 -15.72 -0.36
N THR A 151 14.77 -15.37 0.11
CA THR A 151 14.95 -14.40 1.20
C THR A 151 14.53 -13.01 0.74
N LEU A 152 14.92 -12.61 -0.47
CA LEU A 152 14.57 -11.33 -1.10
C LEU A 152 13.06 -11.16 -1.27
N PHE A 153 12.37 -12.15 -1.86
CA PHE A 153 10.91 -12.13 -2.00
C PHE A 153 10.20 -11.89 -0.66
N ALA A 154 10.67 -12.57 0.38
CA ALA A 154 10.11 -12.50 1.71
C ALA A 154 10.45 -11.19 2.43
N ALA A 155 11.69 -10.71 2.30
CA ALA A 155 12.15 -9.47 2.90
C ALA A 155 11.36 -8.28 2.33
N VAL A 156 11.25 -8.16 1.01
CA VAL A 156 10.52 -7.04 0.38
C VAL A 156 9.04 -7.02 0.78
N ALA A 157 8.40 -8.18 0.93
CA ALA A 157 7.03 -8.24 1.43
C ALA A 157 6.93 -7.77 2.90
N LEU A 158 7.93 -8.11 3.72
CA LEU A 158 7.98 -7.77 5.14
C LEU A 158 8.38 -6.30 5.38
N ASP A 159 9.20 -5.72 4.50
CA ASP A 159 9.56 -4.30 4.53
C ASP A 159 8.32 -3.42 4.27
N ASN A 160 7.43 -3.83 3.37
CA ASN A 160 6.15 -3.14 3.17
C ASN A 160 5.26 -3.18 4.41
N VAL A 161 5.29 -4.29 5.17
CA VAL A 161 4.58 -4.37 6.47
C VAL A 161 5.18 -3.37 7.44
N PHE A 162 6.50 -3.39 7.60
CA PHE A 162 7.17 -2.45 8.51
C PHE A 162 6.94 -1.00 8.11
N ALA A 163 7.02 -0.68 6.82
CA ALA A 163 6.76 0.67 6.32
C ALA A 163 5.34 1.13 6.65
N VAL A 164 4.31 0.30 6.41
CA VAL A 164 2.91 0.64 6.73
C VAL A 164 2.72 0.82 8.25
N VAL A 165 3.32 -0.04 9.06
CA VAL A 165 3.25 0.05 10.54
C VAL A 165 3.94 1.32 11.03
N LEU A 166 5.19 1.56 10.62
CA LEU A 166 5.98 2.72 11.03
C LEU A 166 5.37 4.03 10.52
N PHE A 167 4.81 4.05 9.30
CA PHE A 167 4.08 5.19 8.77
C PHE A 167 2.81 5.49 9.57
N SER A 168 2.06 4.45 9.95
CA SER A 168 0.87 4.60 10.80
C SER A 168 1.24 5.14 12.19
N LEU A 169 2.32 4.62 12.80
CA LEU A 169 2.86 5.12 14.07
C LEU A 169 3.31 6.58 13.96
N GLY A 170 4.02 6.94 12.88
CA GLY A 170 4.45 8.31 12.60
C GLY A 170 3.27 9.28 12.51
N ARG A 171 2.21 8.91 11.77
CA ARG A 171 0.98 9.73 11.68
C ARG A 171 0.28 9.89 13.03
N ALA A 172 0.16 8.82 13.82
CA ALA A 172 -0.44 8.88 15.15
C ALA A 172 0.35 9.81 16.08
N GLN A 173 1.69 9.75 16.04
CA GLN A 173 2.56 10.64 16.80
C GLN A 173 2.39 12.10 16.39
N ILE A 174 2.33 12.38 15.08
CA ILE A 174 2.11 13.74 14.56
C ILE A 174 0.78 14.31 15.06
N ARG A 175 -0.30 13.52 15.05
CA ARG A 175 -1.60 13.92 15.61
C ARG A 175 -1.50 14.24 17.10
N GLY A 176 -0.74 13.46 17.86
CA GLY A 176 -0.49 13.73 19.27
C GLY A 176 0.24 15.06 19.49
N MET A 177 1.18 15.42 18.60
CA MET A 177 1.92 16.69 18.65
C MET A 177 1.04 17.90 18.31
N THR A 178 0.07 17.76 17.40
CA THR A 178 -0.79 18.87 16.94
C THR A 178 -2.10 19.00 17.72
N GLY A 179 -2.56 17.94 18.40
CA GLY A 179 -3.87 17.85 19.06
C GLY A 179 -3.98 18.43 20.47
N GLY A 180 -2.95 19.08 21.01
CA GLY A 180 -3.03 19.88 22.25
C GLY A 180 -3.19 19.15 23.60
N GLU A 181 -3.61 17.87 23.64
CA GLU A 181 -4.00 17.21 24.90
C GLU A 181 -3.13 16.02 25.35
N GLY A 182 -1.92 15.82 24.83
CA GLY A 182 -1.02 14.91 25.52
C GLY A 182 0.43 14.91 25.06
N GLY A 183 1.33 14.83 26.04
CA GLY A 183 2.77 14.66 25.80
C GLY A 183 3.09 13.33 25.11
N VAL A 184 4.37 13.08 24.85
CA VAL A 184 4.88 11.93 24.07
C VAL A 184 4.29 10.56 24.48
N GLY A 185 3.90 10.38 25.75
CA GLY A 185 3.24 9.18 26.25
C GLY A 185 1.81 8.93 25.73
N SER A 186 1.03 9.98 25.41
CA SER A 186 -0.31 9.81 24.84
C SER A 186 -0.26 9.39 23.37
N GLY A 187 0.72 9.89 22.62
CA GLY A 187 0.94 9.54 21.21
C GLY A 187 1.27 8.07 21.02
N VAL A 188 2.15 7.51 21.87
CA VAL A 188 2.47 6.07 21.85
C VAL A 188 1.25 5.22 22.19
N LEU A 189 0.47 5.60 23.21
CA LEU A 189 -0.74 4.87 23.58
C LEU A 189 -1.82 4.92 22.49
N LEU A 190 -2.02 6.07 21.85
CA LEU A 190 -2.90 6.25 20.69
C LEU A 190 -2.44 5.37 19.53
N ALA A 191 -1.15 5.35 19.23
CA ALA A 191 -0.60 4.56 18.14
C ALA A 191 -0.75 3.05 18.40
N PHE A 192 -0.47 2.57 19.62
CA PHE A 192 -0.74 1.19 20.02
C PHE A 192 -2.21 0.82 19.90
N ARG A 193 -3.10 1.73 20.31
CA ARG A 193 -4.55 1.55 20.17
C ARG A 193 -4.95 1.45 18.70
N GLU A 194 -4.51 2.37 17.85
CA GLU A 194 -4.77 2.35 16.41
C GLU A 194 -4.27 1.05 15.75
N LEU A 195 -3.07 0.60 16.10
CA LEU A 195 -2.51 -0.68 15.64
C LEU A 195 -3.40 -1.87 16.04
N LEU A 196 -3.76 -1.96 17.32
CA LEU A 196 -4.59 -3.05 17.84
C LEU A 196 -5.96 -3.09 17.15
N PHE A 197 -6.63 -1.95 17.00
CA PHE A 197 -7.94 -1.91 16.34
C PHE A 197 -7.86 -2.20 14.84
N ALA A 198 -6.83 -1.72 14.13
CA ALA A 198 -6.62 -2.05 12.72
C ALA A 198 -6.38 -3.56 12.52
N VAL A 199 -5.56 -4.17 13.38
CA VAL A 199 -5.31 -5.62 13.35
C VAL A 199 -6.59 -6.39 13.65
N LEU A 200 -7.32 -6.03 14.71
CA LEU A 200 -8.58 -6.68 15.06
C LEU A 200 -9.60 -6.58 13.92
N LEU A 201 -9.77 -5.39 13.35
CA LEU A 201 -10.70 -5.16 12.25
C LEU A 201 -10.32 -6.01 11.03
N GLY A 202 -9.04 -6.03 10.64
CA GLY A 202 -8.55 -6.83 9.51
C GLY A 202 -8.79 -8.34 9.71
N VAL A 203 -8.54 -8.85 10.92
CA VAL A 203 -8.80 -10.27 11.26
C VAL A 203 -10.30 -10.58 11.24
N ILE A 204 -11.13 -9.71 11.82
CA ILE A 204 -12.59 -9.88 11.83
C ILE A 204 -13.13 -9.92 10.39
N LEU A 205 -12.72 -8.97 9.55
CA LEU A 205 -13.13 -8.92 8.14
C LEU A 205 -12.67 -10.15 7.37
N GLY A 206 -11.43 -10.60 7.58
CA GLY A 206 -10.91 -11.82 6.97
C GLY A 206 -11.72 -13.05 7.37
N PHE A 207 -11.98 -13.21 8.67
CA PHE A 207 -12.79 -14.31 9.19
C PHE A 207 -14.22 -14.29 8.64
N LEU A 208 -14.87 -13.12 8.65
CA LEU A 208 -16.21 -12.93 8.10
C LEU A 208 -16.26 -13.26 6.62
N LEU A 209 -15.27 -12.79 5.83
CA LEU A 209 -15.19 -13.09 4.41
C LEU A 209 -15.07 -14.60 4.15
N THR A 210 -14.15 -15.28 4.85
CA THR A 210 -13.98 -16.74 4.72
C THR A 210 -15.28 -17.47 5.06
N ARG A 211 -16.01 -17.03 6.10
CA ARG A 211 -17.30 -17.60 6.47
C ARG A 211 -18.38 -17.32 5.43
N LEU A 212 -18.48 -16.10 4.91
CA LEU A 212 -19.51 -15.72 3.94
C LEU A 212 -19.34 -16.46 2.61
N VAL A 213 -18.12 -16.58 2.09
CA VAL A 213 -17.84 -17.34 0.87
C VAL A 213 -18.18 -18.82 1.07
N ARG A 214 -17.87 -19.38 2.25
CA ARG A 214 -18.11 -20.80 2.55
C ARG A 214 -19.59 -21.14 2.77
N PHE A 215 -20.31 -20.34 3.55
CA PHE A 215 -21.66 -20.67 4.01
C PHE A 215 -22.76 -20.02 3.18
N LYS A 216 -22.53 -18.83 2.64
CA LYS A 216 -23.53 -18.07 1.87
C LYS A 216 -23.30 -18.11 0.35
N LYS A 217 -22.31 -18.88 -0.12
CA LYS A 217 -21.94 -19.02 -1.55
C LYS A 217 -21.78 -17.68 -2.26
N ILE A 218 -21.25 -16.67 -1.57
CA ILE A 218 -20.88 -15.40 -2.22
C ILE A 218 -19.70 -15.67 -3.15
N GLU A 219 -19.73 -15.09 -4.34
CA GLU A 219 -18.59 -15.13 -5.27
C GLU A 219 -17.34 -14.54 -4.59
N PRO A 220 -16.21 -15.27 -4.55
CA PRO A 220 -15.03 -14.86 -3.79
C PRO A 220 -14.51 -13.47 -4.17
N PHE A 221 -14.55 -13.12 -5.45
CA PHE A 221 -14.10 -11.84 -5.96
C PHE A 221 -14.95 -10.68 -5.41
N SER A 222 -16.28 -10.79 -5.48
CA SER A 222 -17.20 -9.77 -4.95
C SER A 222 -17.10 -9.63 -3.43
N GLY A 223 -16.97 -10.76 -2.72
CA GLY A 223 -16.77 -10.74 -1.27
C GLY A 223 -15.46 -10.04 -0.87
N LEU A 224 -14.40 -10.26 -1.64
CA LEU A 224 -13.09 -9.65 -1.39
C LEU A 224 -13.10 -8.15 -1.64
N LEU A 225 -13.72 -7.67 -2.72
CA LEU A 225 -13.92 -6.24 -2.97
C LEU A 225 -14.70 -5.57 -1.83
N MET A 226 -15.78 -6.21 -1.38
CA MET A 226 -16.55 -5.74 -0.23
C MET A 226 -15.70 -5.68 1.04
N ALA A 227 -14.89 -6.71 1.31
CA ALA A 227 -14.01 -6.73 2.48
C ALA A 227 -12.94 -5.63 2.42
N ILE A 228 -12.39 -5.34 1.24
CA ILE A 228 -11.42 -4.25 1.05
C ILE A 228 -12.09 -2.89 1.26
N LEU A 229 -13.28 -2.66 0.69
CA LEU A 229 -14.03 -1.42 0.91
C LEU A 229 -14.37 -1.20 2.39
N LEU A 230 -14.74 -2.26 3.11
CA LEU A 230 -14.96 -2.20 4.56
C LEU A 230 -13.65 -2.02 5.33
N ALA A 231 -12.57 -2.65 4.89
CA ALA A 231 -11.26 -2.50 5.52
C ALA A 231 -10.70 -1.09 5.34
N THR A 232 -10.97 -0.43 4.21
CA THR A 232 -10.51 0.93 3.97
C THR A 232 -11.46 1.96 4.57
N GLY A 233 -12.69 2.05 4.05
CA GLY A 233 -13.66 3.06 4.49
C GLY A 233 -14.15 2.85 5.92
N GLY A 234 -14.28 1.60 6.35
CA GLY A 234 -14.62 1.28 7.75
C GLY A 234 -13.49 1.63 8.71
N ALA A 235 -12.22 1.44 8.30
CA ALA A 235 -11.07 1.87 9.10
C ALA A 235 -11.01 3.39 9.25
N GLU A 236 -11.23 4.14 8.15
CA GLU A 236 -11.28 5.61 8.20
C GLU A 236 -12.39 6.11 9.13
N ALA A 237 -13.58 5.49 9.06
CA ALA A 237 -14.72 5.87 9.89
C ALA A 237 -14.48 5.69 11.40
N ILE A 238 -13.69 4.69 11.80
CA ILE A 238 -13.32 4.46 13.21
C ILE A 238 -11.98 5.09 13.60
N GLY A 239 -11.33 5.82 12.68
CA GLY A 239 -10.08 6.54 12.92
C GLY A 239 -8.82 5.68 12.94
N VAL A 240 -8.84 4.47 12.38
CA VAL A 240 -7.66 3.57 12.31
C VAL A 240 -7.06 3.53 10.90
N SER A 241 -5.85 2.98 10.77
CA SER A 241 -5.12 2.94 9.49
C SER A 241 -5.79 2.01 8.46
N PRO A 242 -6.25 2.55 7.31
CA PRO A 242 -6.82 1.75 6.21
C PRO A 242 -5.81 0.76 5.64
N LEU A 243 -4.57 1.22 5.45
CA LEU A 243 -3.48 0.42 4.89
C LEU A 243 -3.18 -0.79 5.78
N LEU A 244 -3.04 -0.57 7.09
CA LEU A 244 -2.76 -1.65 8.03
C LEU A 244 -3.92 -2.64 8.12
N THR A 245 -5.16 -2.16 8.14
CA THR A 245 -6.35 -3.02 8.17
C THR A 245 -6.41 -3.91 6.93
N SER A 246 -6.20 -3.34 5.74
CA SER A 246 -6.16 -4.09 4.48
C SER A 246 -4.98 -5.06 4.40
N LEU A 247 -3.81 -4.69 4.95
CA LEU A 247 -2.65 -5.59 5.05
C LEU A 247 -2.97 -6.83 5.88
N VAL A 248 -3.56 -6.63 7.06
CA VAL A 248 -3.91 -7.72 7.99
C VAL A 248 -5.01 -8.60 7.40
N LEU A 249 -5.99 -8.02 6.71
CA LEU A 249 -6.96 -8.77 5.92
C LEU A 249 -6.26 -9.69 4.91
N GLY A 250 -5.31 -9.16 4.14
CA GLY A 250 -4.51 -9.92 3.19
C GLY A 250 -3.73 -11.07 3.84
N ILE A 251 -3.01 -10.77 4.94
CA ILE A 251 -2.25 -11.76 5.72
C ILE A 251 -3.17 -12.87 6.22
N PHE A 252 -4.33 -12.52 6.78
CA PHE A 252 -5.30 -13.49 7.29
C PHE A 252 -5.77 -14.43 6.18
N LEU A 253 -6.15 -13.87 5.02
CA LEU A 253 -6.64 -14.65 3.89
C LEU A 253 -5.55 -15.54 3.27
N GLY A 254 -4.31 -15.05 3.18
CA GLY A 254 -3.17 -15.82 2.70
C GLY A 254 -2.74 -16.96 3.63
N ASN A 255 -3.09 -16.89 4.92
CA ASN A 255 -2.74 -17.90 5.92
C ASN A 255 -3.90 -18.84 6.32
N SER A 256 -5.14 -18.51 5.97
CA SER A 256 -6.31 -19.32 6.35
C SER A 256 -6.40 -20.63 5.57
N GLU A 257 -6.56 -20.58 4.25
CA GLU A 257 -6.72 -21.76 3.39
C GLU A 257 -6.07 -21.54 2.03
N ARG A 258 -5.65 -22.62 1.33
CA ARG A 258 -5.10 -22.50 -0.04
C ARG A 258 -6.10 -21.85 -1.01
N LYS A 259 -7.40 -22.09 -0.80
CA LYS A 259 -8.46 -21.50 -1.62
C LYS A 259 -8.60 -19.99 -1.38
N SER A 260 -8.41 -19.55 -0.15
CA SER A 260 -8.46 -18.14 0.25
C SER A 260 -7.28 -17.35 -0.31
N GLU A 261 -6.09 -17.96 -0.33
CA GLU A 261 -4.91 -17.40 -0.99
C GLU A 261 -5.17 -17.12 -2.49
N SER A 262 -5.85 -18.05 -3.17
CA SER A 262 -6.22 -17.88 -4.58
C SER A 262 -7.17 -16.72 -4.85
N TRP A 263 -7.98 -16.29 -3.86
CA TRP A 263 -8.89 -15.14 -4.02
C TRP A 263 -8.10 -13.84 -4.06
N VAL A 264 -7.08 -13.73 -3.19
CA VAL A 264 -6.23 -12.54 -3.12
C VAL A 264 -5.44 -12.39 -4.42
N THR A 265 -4.91 -13.48 -4.97
CA THR A 265 -4.21 -13.45 -6.27
C THR A 265 -5.13 -13.07 -7.44
N SER A 266 -6.46 -13.25 -7.34
CA SER A 266 -7.38 -12.80 -8.39
C SER A 266 -7.40 -11.27 -8.55
N LEU A 267 -7.03 -10.52 -7.50
CA LEU A 267 -6.94 -9.06 -7.54
C LEU A 267 -5.70 -8.54 -8.28
N GLU A 268 -4.68 -9.38 -8.49
CA GLU A 268 -3.49 -9.01 -9.27
C GLU A 268 -3.86 -8.56 -10.69
N SER A 269 -4.99 -9.06 -11.22
CA SER A 269 -5.54 -8.61 -12.50
C SER A 269 -5.97 -7.13 -12.53
N LEU A 270 -6.35 -6.56 -11.37
CA LEU A 270 -6.72 -5.16 -11.22
C LEU A 270 -5.53 -4.25 -10.93
N GLU A 271 -4.41 -4.80 -10.45
CA GLU A 271 -3.23 -4.04 -10.05
C GLU A 271 -2.73 -3.12 -11.18
N PRO A 272 -2.57 -3.54 -12.45
CA PRO A 272 -2.09 -2.64 -13.50
C PRO A 272 -3.00 -1.44 -13.74
N ALA A 273 -4.31 -1.63 -13.62
CA ALA A 273 -5.29 -0.57 -13.80
C ALA A 273 -5.23 0.43 -12.64
N LEU A 274 -5.18 -0.08 -11.41
CA LEU A 274 -5.07 0.75 -10.20
C LEU A 274 -3.74 1.49 -10.12
N MET A 275 -2.63 0.86 -10.52
CA MET A 275 -1.33 1.52 -10.64
C MET A 275 -1.35 2.63 -11.70
N THR A 276 -2.13 2.47 -12.77
CA THR A 276 -2.31 3.55 -13.76
C THR A 276 -3.05 4.73 -13.13
N CYS A 277 -4.16 4.47 -12.42
CA CYS A 277 -4.90 5.52 -11.70
C CYS A 277 -4.09 6.19 -10.59
N PHE A 278 -3.26 5.43 -9.89
CA PHE A 278 -2.52 5.93 -8.74
C PHE A 278 -1.31 6.78 -9.15
N PHE A 279 -0.64 6.43 -10.25
CA PHE A 279 0.60 7.07 -10.68
C PHE A 279 0.43 8.13 -11.77
N THR A 280 -0.77 8.33 -12.32
CA THR A 280 -1.07 9.36 -13.34
C THR A 280 -1.93 10.44 -12.72
#